data_AF-A0A014MCQ0-F1
#
_entry.id   AF-A0A014MCQ0-F1
#
_cell.length_a   1.000
_cell.length_b   1.000
_cell.length_c   1.000
_cell.angle_alpha   90.00
_cell.angle_beta   90.00
_cell.angle_gamma   90.00
#
_symmetry.space_group_name_H-M   'P 1'
#
loop_
_entity.id
_entity.type
_entity.pdbx_description
1 polymer ?
#
loop_
_entity_poly.entity_id
_entity_poly.type
_entity_poly.pdbx_seq_one_letter_code
_entity_poly.pdbx_strand_id
1 'polypeptide(L)'
;MRRISDFDRRLFARVADSRLRGAHPLLPRLSRAADHGRLWFGTAGVLATVGGRTARRAALRGMGSLAAASLLSNVVVKWTVERKRPVMDMVPLVRRLRRQPWTSSFPSGHSASAAAFATGVALESSRYGLLVAPLAAAVAASRVYVGVHYPSDVLAGIALGAGAAALTCRYWPPRPEVPAQARPRISAPALPKGDGLVVMVNQRAGTGSPTGGFTVAEQLRVLLPAADIVECGPDDDFMDLLRQSAQRAAERAGALGICGGDGSVNAAATIAAERGLPLAVFPGGTLDHFALDLGVPAFEDTAHAVTEGDAVAVDLGRATPLAGGGETSHFVNTFSLGFYPELVRIRESLQGRLGKWPAAAVALTRVLRTASPLEVEVNGRPRRLWMLFAGNGVYSPEGFAPAYRQQLDDGLLDVRAIDGEERLARTRLLIAALTGTLGRSHVYTARRMRQLRLSGLHGVDSRAYDGEVAADPAEKLLIDKWPGALTVYRPAEPQNELLQRARTAAAKAPHWWRALLRK
;
A
#
# COMPACT_ATOMS: atom_id res chain seq x y z
N MET A 1 15.37 25.03 35.99
CA MET A 1 13.95 25.22 36.38
C MET A 1 13.24 26.13 35.37
N ARG A 2 12.64 25.62 34.30
CA ARG A 2 11.79 26.45 33.41
C ARG A 2 10.45 26.71 34.13
N ARG A 3 10.16 27.98 34.41
CA ARG A 3 8.99 28.43 35.20
C ARG A 3 7.69 27.94 34.54
N ILE A 4 6.81 27.33 35.33
CA ILE A 4 5.42 27.09 34.92
C ILE A 4 4.78 28.48 34.75
N SER A 5 4.27 28.77 33.56
CA SER A 5 3.61 30.05 33.29
C SER A 5 2.38 30.22 34.18
N ASP A 6 2.18 31.43 34.73
CA ASP A 6 0.99 31.77 35.51
C ASP A 6 -0.32 31.58 34.72
N PHE A 7 -0.23 31.61 33.39
CA PHE A 7 -1.34 31.26 32.51
C PHE A 7 -1.74 29.78 32.65
N ASP A 8 -0.77 28.88 32.69
CA ASP A 8 -0.97 27.42 32.76
C ASP A 8 -1.56 27.01 34.12
N ARG A 9 -1.15 27.70 35.19
CA ARG A 9 -1.75 27.56 36.53
C ARG A 9 -3.20 28.05 36.58
N ARG A 10 -3.48 29.23 36.00
CA ARG A 10 -4.84 29.79 35.93
C ARG A 10 -5.79 28.89 35.14
N LEU A 11 -5.33 28.34 34.02
CA LEU A 11 -6.12 27.43 33.21
C LEU A 11 -6.38 26.10 33.93
N PHE A 12 -5.36 25.54 34.59
CA PHE A 12 -5.53 24.36 35.44
C PHE A 12 -6.54 24.60 36.58
N ALA A 13 -6.43 25.73 37.29
CA ALA A 13 -7.34 26.08 38.38
C ALA A 13 -8.81 26.18 37.90
N ARG A 14 -9.06 26.81 36.75
CA ARG A 14 -10.41 26.86 36.15
C ARG A 14 -10.96 25.47 35.83
N VAL A 15 -10.12 24.55 35.33
CA VAL A 15 -10.53 23.18 35.05
C VAL A 15 -10.78 22.41 36.35
N ALA A 16 -9.96 22.62 37.38
CA ALA A 16 -10.13 22.02 38.69
C ALA A 16 -11.45 22.46 39.37
N ASP A 17 -11.80 23.75 39.25
CA ASP A 17 -13.06 24.31 39.78
C ASP A 17 -14.30 23.96 38.94
N SER A 18 -14.12 23.56 37.67
CA SER A 18 -15.25 23.25 36.79
C SER A 18 -16.11 22.10 37.34
N ARG A 19 -17.44 22.28 37.38
CA ARG A 19 -18.41 21.24 37.77
C ARG A 19 -19.15 20.70 36.55
N LEU A 20 -18.44 19.94 35.71
CA LEU A 20 -19.03 19.27 34.56
C LEU A 20 -19.94 18.12 35.01
N ARG A 21 -21.27 18.30 34.92
CA ARG A 21 -22.27 17.27 35.22
C ARG A 21 -22.03 16.03 34.34
N GLY A 22 -22.01 14.82 34.91
CA GLY A 22 -21.78 13.55 34.20
C GLY A 22 -20.31 13.19 33.90
N ALA A 23 -19.38 14.16 33.93
CA ALA A 23 -17.94 13.91 33.68
C ALA A 23 -17.22 13.22 34.85
N HIS A 24 -17.76 13.34 36.06
CA HIS A 24 -17.18 12.86 37.32
C HIS A 24 -16.90 11.34 37.36
N PRO A 25 -17.82 10.44 36.93
CA PRO A 25 -17.54 9.01 36.86
C PRO A 25 -16.84 8.56 35.57
N LEU A 26 -17.06 9.27 34.45
CA LEU A 26 -16.63 8.83 33.12
C LEU A 26 -15.16 9.16 32.84
N LEU A 27 -14.71 10.38 33.10
CA LEU A 27 -13.34 10.79 32.75
C LEU A 27 -12.25 10.05 33.54
N PRO A 28 -12.41 9.73 34.84
CA PRO A 28 -11.45 8.89 35.56
C PRO A 28 -11.43 7.42 35.10
N ARG A 29 -12.55 6.89 34.60
CA ARG A 29 -12.61 5.55 33.98
C ARG A 29 -11.93 5.54 32.62
N LEU A 30 -12.21 6.55 31.79
CA LEU A 30 -11.57 6.74 30.49
C LEU A 30 -10.05 6.90 30.63
N SER A 31 -9.59 7.70 31.60
CA SER A 31 -8.16 7.85 31.85
C SER A 31 -7.48 6.55 32.27
N ARG A 32 -8.18 5.63 32.96
CA ARG A 32 -7.66 4.29 33.31
C ARG A 32 -7.68 3.35 32.11
N ALA A 33 -8.73 3.40 31.29
CA ALA A 33 -8.80 2.61 30.06
C ALA A 33 -7.71 2.99 29.04
N ALA A 34 -7.28 4.26 29.07
CA ALA A 34 -6.15 4.76 28.27
C ALA A 34 -4.77 4.30 28.78
N ASP A 35 -4.68 3.65 29.95
CA ASP A 35 -3.42 3.10 30.45
C ASP A 35 -2.93 1.93 29.57
N HIS A 36 -1.61 1.87 29.39
CA HIS A 36 -0.93 0.84 28.59
C HIS A 36 -1.43 0.72 27.13
N GLY A 37 -2.09 1.74 26.59
CA GLY A 37 -2.58 1.74 25.21
C GLY A 37 -3.80 0.84 24.96
N ARG A 38 -4.41 0.25 25.99
CA ARG A 38 -5.52 -0.73 25.86
C ARG A 38 -6.70 -0.18 25.07
N LEU A 39 -7.09 1.07 25.34
CA LEU A 39 -8.13 1.77 24.59
C LEU A 39 -7.84 1.83 23.08
N TRP A 40 -6.58 2.10 22.71
CA TRP A 40 -6.16 2.22 21.32
C TRP A 40 -6.10 0.86 20.63
N PHE A 41 -5.62 -0.18 21.32
CA PHE A 41 -5.69 -1.57 20.81
C PHE A 41 -7.14 -2.02 20.58
N GLY A 42 -8.05 -1.71 21.51
CA GLY A 42 -9.48 -2.00 21.35
C GLY A 42 -10.09 -1.25 20.16
N THR A 43 -9.79 0.05 20.03
CA THR A 43 -10.27 0.87 18.90
C THR A 43 -9.72 0.36 17.57
N ALA A 44 -8.45 -0.02 17.51
CA ALA A 44 -7.83 -0.63 16.34
C ALA A 44 -8.48 -1.97 15.97
N GLY A 45 -8.79 -2.80 16.97
CA GLY A 45 -9.51 -4.06 16.78
C GLY A 45 -10.89 -3.85 16.15
N VAL A 46 -11.68 -2.91 16.69
CA VAL A 46 -13.00 -2.56 16.15
C VAL A 46 -12.89 -2.03 14.71
N LEU A 47 -11.95 -1.11 14.43
CA LEU A 47 -11.72 -0.63 13.07
C LEU A 47 -11.33 -1.75 12.12
N ALA A 48 -10.53 -2.72 12.58
CA ALA A 48 -10.06 -3.83 11.76
C ALA A 48 -11.14 -4.89 11.48
N THR A 49 -12.08 -5.10 12.40
CA THR A 49 -13.15 -6.11 12.27
C THR A 49 -14.40 -5.55 11.59
N VAL A 50 -14.83 -4.34 11.96
CA VAL A 50 -16.05 -3.71 11.45
C VAL A 50 -15.81 -2.99 10.14
N GLY A 51 -14.62 -2.43 9.96
CA GLY A 51 -14.28 -1.67 8.76
C GLY A 51 -13.63 -2.51 7.66
N GLY A 52 -13.78 -2.06 6.42
CA GLY A 52 -13.15 -2.67 5.24
C GLY A 52 -11.62 -2.50 5.21
N ARG A 53 -11.01 -2.79 4.04
CA ARG A 53 -9.55 -2.69 3.83
C ARG A 53 -8.97 -1.34 4.27
N THR A 54 -9.66 -0.24 3.98
CA THR A 54 -9.24 1.12 4.38
C THR A 54 -9.17 1.30 5.90
N ALA A 55 -10.14 0.77 6.65
CA ALA A 55 -10.16 0.87 8.10
C ALA A 55 -9.05 0.03 8.76
N ARG A 56 -8.77 -1.16 8.20
CA ARG A 56 -7.63 -2.00 8.63
C ARG A 56 -6.30 -1.28 8.43
N ARG A 57 -6.10 -0.64 7.28
CA ARG A 57 -4.91 0.19 7.01
C ARG A 57 -4.81 1.36 7.99
N ALA A 58 -5.92 2.05 8.24
CA ALA A 58 -5.98 3.14 9.21
C ALA A 58 -5.64 2.68 10.64
N ALA A 59 -6.17 1.53 11.07
CA ALA A 59 -5.86 0.93 12.37
C ALA A 59 -4.38 0.57 12.51
N LEU A 60 -3.79 -0.07 11.49
CA LEU A 60 -2.36 -0.41 11.45
C LEU A 60 -1.48 0.83 11.53
N ARG A 61 -1.81 1.89 10.78
CA ARG A 61 -1.08 3.15 10.84
C ARG A 61 -1.24 3.87 12.18
N GLY A 62 -2.43 3.85 12.76
CA GLY A 62 -2.68 4.35 14.10
C GLY A 62 -1.81 3.65 15.15
N MET A 63 -1.72 2.32 15.10
CA MET A 63 -0.84 1.53 15.98
C MET A 63 0.64 1.81 15.74
N GLY A 64 1.07 1.92 14.48
CA GLY A 64 2.45 2.30 14.13
C GLY A 64 2.83 3.69 14.66
N SER A 65 1.91 4.65 14.55
CA SER A 65 2.06 6.01 15.09
C SER A 65 2.16 6.01 16.61
N LEU A 66 1.33 5.20 17.29
CA LEU A 66 1.36 5.02 18.74
C LEU A 66 2.71 4.45 19.23
N ALA A 67 3.24 3.44 18.52
CA ALA A 67 4.54 2.86 18.82
C ALA A 67 5.67 3.88 18.62
N ALA A 68 5.64 4.63 17.50
CA ALA A 68 6.61 5.69 17.22
C ALA A 68 6.58 6.79 18.30
N ALA A 69 5.39 7.25 18.71
CA ALA A 69 5.24 8.23 19.77
C ALA A 69 5.75 7.72 21.12
N SER A 70 5.52 6.44 21.42
CA SER A 70 6.04 5.79 22.63
C SER A 70 7.56 5.76 22.64
N LEU A 71 8.20 5.37 21.53
CA LEU A 71 9.66 5.38 21.37
C LEU A 71 10.22 6.79 21.50
N LEU A 72 9.67 7.77 20.76
CA LEU A 72 10.09 9.17 20.81
C LEU A 72 9.98 9.76 22.22
N SER A 73 8.87 9.49 22.92
CA SER A 73 8.67 9.99 24.28
C SER A 73 9.65 9.39 25.29
N ASN A 74 9.96 8.09 25.16
CA ASN A 74 10.85 7.37 26.07
C ASN A 74 12.34 7.67 25.82
N VAL A 75 12.74 7.87 24.56
CA VAL A 75 14.14 8.09 24.18
C VAL A 75 14.53 9.57 24.25
N VAL A 76 13.67 10.49 23.80
CA VAL A 76 14.04 11.90 23.62
C VAL A 76 13.64 12.77 24.81
N VAL A 77 12.44 12.59 25.36
CA VAL A 77 11.84 13.63 26.22
C VAL A 77 11.95 13.34 27.71
N LYS A 78 11.90 12.06 28.12
CA LYS A 78 12.06 11.71 29.54
C LYS A 78 13.42 12.11 30.14
N TRP A 79 14.44 12.30 29.31
CA TRP A 79 15.80 12.66 29.72
C TRP A 79 16.10 14.17 29.66
N THR A 80 15.22 14.98 29.09
CA THR A 80 15.52 16.40 28.77
C THR A 80 14.76 17.41 29.63
N VAL A 81 13.64 17.05 30.26
CA VAL A 81 12.84 17.98 31.06
C VAL A 81 12.26 17.33 32.33
N GLU A 82 12.80 17.71 33.49
CA GLU A 82 12.18 17.43 34.79
C GLU A 82 11.12 18.50 35.11
N ARG A 83 9.84 18.13 35.01
CA ARG A 83 8.73 19.00 35.37
C ARG A 83 7.91 18.40 36.51
N LYS A 84 7.78 19.16 37.60
CA LYS A 84 6.92 18.81 38.75
C LYS A 84 5.44 18.82 38.33
N ARG A 85 4.68 17.80 38.74
CA ARG A 85 3.22 17.67 38.47
C ARG A 85 2.41 18.75 39.21
N PRO A 86 1.16 19.05 38.79
CA PRO A 86 0.27 19.97 39.52
C PRO A 86 0.04 19.56 40.99
N VAL A 87 -0.19 20.56 41.86
CA VAL A 87 -0.49 20.34 43.28
C VAL A 87 -1.91 19.78 43.41
N MET A 88 -2.04 18.58 43.97
CA MET A 88 -3.28 17.81 43.99
C MET A 88 -4.33 18.36 44.94
N ASP A 89 -3.95 19.23 45.89
CA ASP A 89 -4.85 19.80 46.91
C ASP A 89 -6.00 20.60 46.30
N MET A 90 -5.78 21.16 45.10
CA MET A 90 -6.78 21.90 44.34
C MET A 90 -7.76 20.97 43.57
N VAL A 91 -7.53 19.65 43.56
CA VAL A 91 -8.34 18.68 42.80
C VAL A 91 -9.18 17.84 43.78
N PRO A 92 -10.52 17.80 43.62
CA PRO A 92 -11.41 17.01 44.47
C PRO A 92 -10.99 15.53 44.56
N LEU A 93 -11.06 14.94 45.75
CA LEU A 93 -10.60 13.55 46.01
C LEU A 93 -11.20 12.53 45.02
N VAL A 94 -12.48 12.70 44.67
CA VAL A 94 -13.22 11.84 43.72
C VAL A 94 -12.63 11.81 42.30
N ARG A 95 -11.82 12.82 41.92
CA ARG A 95 -11.19 12.93 40.61
C ARG A 95 -9.75 12.38 40.59
N ARG A 96 -9.12 12.19 41.75
CA ARG A 96 -7.72 11.77 41.85
C ARG A 96 -7.54 10.30 41.46
N LEU A 97 -6.46 9.97 40.74
CA LEU A 97 -6.13 8.57 40.46
C LEU A 97 -5.62 7.87 41.72
N ARG A 98 -5.95 6.58 41.85
CA ARG A 98 -5.56 5.73 42.99
C ARG A 98 -4.04 5.50 43.10
N ARG A 99 -3.31 5.59 41.97
CA ARG A 99 -1.85 5.47 41.91
C ARG A 99 -1.29 6.63 41.10
N GLN A 100 -0.39 7.41 41.71
CA GLN A 100 0.23 8.54 41.03
C GLN A 100 1.52 8.10 40.30
N PRO A 101 1.80 8.63 39.09
CA PRO A 101 3.04 8.33 38.39
C PRO A 101 4.21 9.10 39.00
N TRP A 102 5.27 8.39 39.36
CA TRP A 102 6.50 8.92 39.98
C TRP A 102 7.45 9.60 38.97
N THR A 103 7.17 9.50 37.67
CA THR A 103 8.00 10.06 36.59
C THR A 103 7.56 11.48 36.20
N SER A 104 8.43 12.22 35.50
CA SER A 104 8.20 13.59 34.98
C SER A 104 6.80 13.77 34.36
N SER A 105 6.20 14.96 34.57
CA SER A 105 4.91 15.34 33.96
C SER A 105 4.99 15.71 32.48
N PHE A 106 6.19 16.03 31.98
CA PHE A 106 6.36 16.55 30.63
C PHE A 106 7.01 15.51 29.70
N PRO A 107 6.46 15.26 28.51
CA PRO A 107 5.13 15.64 28.02
C PRO A 107 4.08 14.62 28.51
N SER A 108 2.78 14.90 28.29
CA SER A 108 1.73 13.94 28.63
C SER A 108 1.75 12.73 27.69
N GLY A 109 2.20 11.56 28.18
CA GLY A 109 2.26 10.33 27.40
C GLY A 109 0.91 9.81 26.89
N HIS A 110 -0.16 9.93 27.69
CA HIS A 110 -1.53 9.59 27.26
C HIS A 110 -2.02 10.51 26.14
N SER A 111 -1.72 11.80 26.23
CA SER A 111 -2.12 12.78 25.20
C SER A 111 -1.32 12.57 23.92
N ALA A 112 -0.03 12.25 24.02
CA ALA A 112 0.81 11.87 22.89
C ALA A 112 0.31 10.60 22.20
N SER A 113 -0.03 9.57 22.99
CA SER A 113 -0.59 8.31 22.48
C SER A 113 -1.91 8.53 21.76
N ALA A 114 -2.80 9.34 22.36
CA ALA A 114 -4.11 9.67 21.79
C ALA A 114 -3.99 10.43 20.46
N ALA A 115 -3.18 11.48 20.44
CA ALA A 115 -2.95 12.27 19.24
C ALA A 115 -2.25 11.46 18.15
N ALA A 116 -1.27 10.62 18.49
CA ALA A 116 -0.56 9.77 17.54
C ALA A 116 -1.50 8.77 16.86
N PHE A 117 -2.33 8.07 17.63
CA PHE A 117 -3.28 7.11 17.08
C PHE A 117 -4.32 7.80 16.20
N ALA A 118 -4.99 8.85 16.70
CA ALA A 118 -6.03 9.55 15.96
C ALA A 118 -5.50 10.22 14.68
N THR A 119 -4.34 10.87 14.75
CA THR A 119 -3.69 11.48 13.57
C THR A 119 -3.27 10.40 12.57
N GLY A 120 -2.71 9.28 13.04
CA GLY A 120 -2.33 8.15 12.20
C GLY A 120 -3.52 7.54 11.45
N VAL A 121 -4.68 7.41 12.10
CA VAL A 121 -5.94 6.99 11.47
C VAL A 121 -6.41 8.03 10.45
N ALA A 122 -6.39 9.32 10.81
CA ALA A 122 -6.84 10.42 9.95
C ALA A 122 -6.00 10.56 8.67
N LEU A 123 -4.70 10.25 8.73
CA LEU A 123 -3.80 10.25 7.58
C LEU A 123 -4.13 9.17 6.55
N GLU A 124 -4.76 8.06 6.95
CA GLU A 124 -5.25 7.05 5.99
C GLU A 124 -6.69 7.32 5.55
N SER A 125 -7.52 7.87 6.42
CA SER A 125 -8.90 8.19 6.10
C SER A 125 -9.42 9.27 7.03
N SER A 126 -9.72 10.44 6.47
CA SER A 126 -10.28 11.56 7.22
C SER A 126 -11.59 11.19 7.90
N ARG A 127 -12.41 10.33 7.28
CA ARG A 127 -13.67 9.84 7.84
C ARG A 127 -13.46 9.06 9.14
N TYR A 128 -12.58 8.06 9.15
CA TYR A 128 -12.29 7.30 10.37
C TYR A 128 -11.53 8.16 11.40
N GLY A 129 -10.68 9.07 10.94
CA GLY A 129 -10.02 10.06 11.79
C GLY A 129 -11.02 10.91 12.58
N LEU A 130 -12.06 11.43 11.90
CA LEU A 130 -13.15 12.19 12.52
C LEU A 130 -13.94 11.36 13.53
N LEU A 131 -14.11 10.06 13.31
CA LEU A 131 -14.77 9.17 14.29
C LEU A 131 -13.93 8.93 15.55
N VAL A 132 -12.60 8.86 15.41
CA VAL A 132 -11.68 8.58 16.53
C VAL A 132 -11.28 9.87 17.27
N ALA A 133 -11.29 11.02 16.61
CA ALA A 133 -10.84 12.30 17.18
C ALA A 133 -11.55 12.71 18.49
N PRO A 134 -12.88 12.57 18.65
CA PRO A 134 -13.57 12.89 19.90
C PRO A 134 -13.07 12.07 21.09
N LEU A 135 -12.78 10.77 20.86
CA LEU A 135 -12.23 9.88 21.88
C LEU A 135 -10.82 10.33 22.31
N ALA A 136 -9.98 10.70 21.35
CA ALA A 136 -8.63 11.21 21.61
C ALA A 136 -8.65 12.55 22.35
N ALA A 137 -9.54 13.46 21.95
CA ALA A 137 -9.75 14.73 22.64
C ALA A 137 -10.22 14.51 24.09
N ALA A 138 -11.15 13.58 24.32
CA ALA A 138 -11.63 13.24 25.65
C ALA A 138 -10.53 12.66 26.55
N VAL A 139 -9.67 11.79 26.03
CA VAL A 139 -8.51 11.24 26.76
C VAL A 139 -7.54 12.37 27.14
N ALA A 140 -7.19 13.25 26.19
CA ALA A 140 -6.30 14.39 26.44
C ALA A 140 -6.88 15.34 27.51
N ALA A 141 -8.16 15.70 27.38
CA ALA A 141 -8.86 16.56 28.34
C ALA A 141 -8.94 15.92 29.74
N SER A 142 -9.13 14.59 29.83
CA SER A 142 -9.20 13.90 31.12
C SER A 142 -7.90 14.05 31.93
N ARG A 143 -6.73 14.26 31.29
CA ARG A 143 -5.44 14.39 31.98
C ARG A 143 -5.32 15.69 32.75
N VAL A 144 -5.92 16.76 32.24
CA VAL A 144 -6.03 18.04 32.97
C VAL A 144 -7.09 17.91 34.06
N TYR A 145 -8.25 17.33 33.72
CA TYR A 145 -9.39 17.18 34.65
C TYR A 145 -9.08 16.36 35.90
N VAL A 146 -8.31 15.29 35.74
CA VAL A 146 -7.89 14.38 36.83
C VAL A 146 -6.72 14.96 37.64
N GLY A 147 -6.15 16.10 37.24
CA GLY A 147 -5.15 16.81 38.02
C GLY A 147 -3.70 16.41 37.77
N VAL A 148 -3.45 15.51 36.82
CA VAL A 148 -2.16 14.82 36.68
C VAL A 148 -1.18 15.55 35.76
N HIS A 149 -1.65 16.51 34.97
CA HIS A 149 -0.87 17.30 34.01
C HIS A 149 -1.41 18.72 33.87
N TYR A 150 -0.52 19.67 33.55
CA TYR A 150 -0.93 21.00 33.13
C TYR A 150 -1.41 20.99 31.66
N PRO A 151 -2.27 21.95 31.24
CA PRO A 151 -2.68 22.10 29.84
C PRO A 151 -1.51 22.13 28.84
N SER A 152 -0.42 22.81 29.17
CA SER A 152 0.77 22.83 28.29
C SER A 152 1.46 21.47 28.15
N ASP A 153 1.41 20.59 29.16
CA ASP A 153 1.92 19.20 29.07
C ASP A 153 1.08 18.38 28.07
N VAL A 154 -0.22 18.63 28.05
CA VAL A 154 -1.18 17.99 27.14
C VAL A 154 -0.97 18.47 25.72
N LEU A 155 -0.84 19.78 25.50
CA LEU A 155 -0.55 20.35 24.18
C LEU A 155 0.80 19.87 23.63
N ALA A 156 1.85 19.84 24.45
CA ALA A 156 3.14 19.28 24.06
C ALA A 156 3.05 17.78 23.74
N GLY A 157 2.26 17.03 24.51
CA GLY A 157 1.94 15.63 24.21
C GLY A 157 1.26 15.48 22.86
N ILE A 158 0.21 16.27 22.60
CA ILE A 158 -0.52 16.25 21.31
C ILE A 158 0.43 16.56 20.15
N ALA A 159 1.25 17.60 20.26
CA ALA A 159 2.21 17.97 19.22
C ALA A 159 3.23 16.85 18.95
N LEU A 160 3.76 16.21 20.00
CA LEU A 160 4.66 15.07 19.87
C LEU A 160 3.96 13.89 19.18
N GLY A 161 2.73 13.58 19.58
CA GLY A 161 1.95 12.50 19.00
C GLY A 161 1.62 12.73 17.52
N ALA A 162 1.15 13.92 17.17
CA ALA A 162 0.88 14.31 15.79
C ALA A 162 2.17 14.31 14.94
N GLY A 163 3.29 14.79 15.49
CA GLY A 163 4.61 14.71 14.84
C GLY A 163 5.06 13.27 14.60
N ALA A 164 4.90 12.39 15.58
CA ALA A 164 5.19 10.96 15.43
C ALA A 164 4.32 10.30 14.34
N ALA A 165 3.04 10.66 14.26
CA ALA A 165 2.15 10.22 13.19
C ALA A 165 2.60 10.79 11.83
N ALA A 166 3.00 12.05 11.74
CA ALA A 166 3.52 12.64 10.51
C ALA A 166 4.83 11.97 10.04
N LEU A 167 5.70 11.55 10.97
CA LEU A 167 6.89 10.75 10.63
C LEU A 167 6.52 9.41 9.97
N THR A 168 5.35 8.84 10.30
CA THR A 168 4.90 7.64 9.58
C THR A 168 4.63 7.92 8.10
N CYS A 169 4.30 9.15 7.67
CA CYS A 169 4.14 9.47 6.23
C CYS A 169 5.41 9.22 5.42
N ARG A 170 6.57 9.32 6.08
CA ARG A 170 7.85 9.15 5.43
C ARG A 170 8.12 7.69 5.02
N TYR A 171 7.61 6.75 5.80
CA TYR A 171 7.76 5.32 5.56
C TYR A 171 6.49 4.72 4.95
N TRP A 172 5.33 5.20 5.38
CA TRP A 172 4.01 4.81 4.93
C TRP A 172 3.31 6.03 4.28
N PRO A 173 3.61 6.35 3.01
CA PRO A 173 2.85 7.36 2.27
C PRO A 173 1.36 6.96 2.22
N PRO A 174 0.42 7.87 2.51
CA PRO A 174 -0.99 7.58 2.26
C PRO A 174 -1.21 7.36 0.75
N ARG A 175 -1.92 6.30 0.39
CA ARG A 175 -2.34 6.07 -1.00
C ARG A 175 -3.54 6.99 -1.26
N PRO A 176 -3.50 7.87 -2.27
CA PRO A 176 -4.67 8.62 -2.66
C PRO A 176 -5.78 7.65 -3.07
N GLU A 177 -7.02 7.91 -2.67
CA GLU A 177 -8.19 7.07 -2.99
C GLU A 177 -8.58 7.14 -4.48
N VAL A 178 -7.93 7.99 -5.26
CA VAL A 178 -8.21 8.19 -6.69
C VAL A 178 -7.42 7.14 -7.52
N PRO A 179 -8.09 6.34 -8.37
CA PRO A 179 -7.43 5.44 -9.31
C PRO A 179 -6.45 6.18 -10.24
N ALA A 180 -5.49 5.46 -10.82
CA ALA A 180 -4.56 6.08 -11.78
C ALA A 180 -5.34 6.69 -12.96
N GLN A 181 -4.94 7.85 -13.45
CA GLN A 181 -5.45 8.40 -14.70
C GLN A 181 -4.91 7.60 -15.89
N ALA A 182 -5.65 7.57 -16.99
CA ALA A 182 -5.23 7.00 -18.26
C ALA A 182 -5.81 7.86 -19.41
N ARG A 183 -5.28 7.68 -20.63
CA ARG A 183 -5.72 8.31 -21.89
C ARG A 183 -7.24 8.19 -22.06
N PRO A 184 -7.88 9.00 -22.92
CA PRO A 184 -9.33 9.03 -23.03
C PRO A 184 -9.88 7.63 -23.29
N ARG A 185 -11.09 7.40 -22.77
CA ARG A 185 -11.83 6.13 -22.90
C ARG A 185 -11.77 5.68 -24.36
N ILE A 186 -11.37 4.43 -24.55
CA ILE A 186 -11.43 3.77 -25.84
C ILE A 186 -12.58 2.77 -25.78
N SER A 187 -13.30 2.62 -26.89
CA SER A 187 -14.37 1.63 -26.97
C SER A 187 -13.74 0.26 -27.16
N ALA A 188 -14.04 -0.65 -26.23
CA ALA A 188 -13.86 -2.08 -26.41
C ALA A 188 -15.23 -2.70 -26.76
N PRO A 189 -15.28 -3.90 -27.37
CA PRO A 189 -16.54 -4.59 -27.59
C PRO A 189 -17.27 -4.80 -26.26
N ALA A 190 -18.53 -4.39 -26.18
CA ALA A 190 -19.37 -4.71 -25.03
C ALA A 190 -19.73 -6.20 -25.08
N LEU A 191 -19.40 -6.94 -24.02
CA LEU A 191 -19.60 -8.39 -23.93
C LEU A 191 -20.66 -8.68 -22.86
N PRO A 192 -21.97 -8.50 -23.16
CA PRO A 192 -23.03 -8.69 -22.19
C PRO A 192 -23.02 -10.13 -21.67
N LYS A 193 -23.06 -10.28 -20.35
CA LYS A 193 -22.91 -11.58 -19.66
C LYS A 193 -21.59 -12.31 -19.94
N GLY A 194 -20.61 -11.64 -20.56
CA GLY A 194 -19.32 -12.20 -20.94
C GLY A 194 -19.33 -12.99 -22.26
N ASP A 195 -20.37 -12.87 -23.10
CA ASP A 195 -20.36 -13.55 -24.41
C ASP A 195 -19.20 -13.03 -25.27
N GLY A 196 -18.35 -13.93 -25.77
CA GLY A 196 -17.09 -13.59 -26.44
C GLY A 196 -15.88 -13.34 -25.53
N LEU A 197 -16.04 -13.35 -24.20
CA LEU A 197 -14.92 -13.28 -23.26
C LEU A 197 -14.35 -14.67 -22.99
N VAL A 198 -13.03 -14.83 -23.10
CA VAL A 198 -12.32 -16.05 -22.68
C VAL A 198 -11.43 -15.73 -21.49
N VAL A 199 -11.78 -16.20 -20.29
CA VAL A 199 -11.05 -15.91 -19.04
C VAL A 199 -10.19 -17.09 -18.63
N MET A 200 -8.87 -16.88 -18.60
CA MET A 200 -7.94 -17.84 -18.03
C MET A 200 -7.79 -17.62 -16.52
N VAL A 201 -7.94 -18.68 -15.74
CA VAL A 201 -7.78 -18.67 -14.28
C VAL A 201 -6.56 -19.50 -13.91
N ASN A 202 -5.51 -18.84 -13.41
CA ASN A 202 -4.29 -19.52 -12.97
C ASN A 202 -4.43 -19.98 -11.52
N GLN A 203 -4.65 -21.27 -11.29
CA GLN A 203 -4.81 -21.84 -9.94
C GLN A 203 -3.48 -21.88 -9.16
N ARG A 204 -2.32 -21.78 -9.83
CA ARG A 204 -0.99 -21.76 -9.17
C ARG A 204 -0.70 -20.41 -8.51
N ALA A 205 -1.29 -19.32 -8.98
CA ALA A 205 -0.97 -17.98 -8.53
C ALA A 205 -1.83 -17.58 -7.32
N GLY A 206 -1.34 -17.86 -6.11
CA GLY A 206 -1.82 -17.25 -4.87
C GLY A 206 -3.27 -17.59 -4.50
N THR A 207 -3.44 -18.50 -3.54
CA THR A 207 -4.73 -18.83 -2.92
C THR A 207 -5.25 -17.67 -2.06
N GLY A 208 -5.76 -16.62 -2.69
CA GLY A 208 -6.73 -15.74 -2.05
C GLY A 208 -7.90 -16.60 -1.63
N SER A 209 -8.03 -16.91 -0.33
CA SER A 209 -9.16 -17.68 0.18
C SER A 209 -10.45 -17.06 -0.34
N PRO A 210 -11.28 -17.82 -1.07
CA PRO A 210 -12.48 -17.26 -1.63
C PRO A 210 -13.36 -16.70 -0.53
N THR A 211 -13.81 -15.46 -0.73
CA THR A 211 -14.72 -14.83 0.22
C THR A 211 -16.11 -15.45 0.04
N GLY A 212 -16.44 -16.45 0.86
CA GLY A 212 -17.78 -17.04 0.88
C GLY A 212 -17.89 -18.48 0.34
N GLY A 213 -16.77 -19.19 0.17
CA GLY A 213 -16.78 -20.64 -0.11
C GLY A 213 -16.92 -21.04 -1.59
N PHE A 214 -17.06 -20.08 -2.51
CA PHE A 214 -17.09 -20.32 -3.96
C PHE A 214 -15.69 -20.35 -4.56
N THR A 215 -15.41 -21.18 -5.55
CA THR A 215 -14.16 -21.09 -6.31
C THR A 215 -14.11 -19.81 -7.16
N VAL A 216 -12.91 -19.39 -7.58
CA VAL A 216 -12.74 -18.24 -8.48
C VAL A 216 -13.54 -18.42 -9.78
N ALA A 217 -13.50 -19.62 -10.35
CA ALA A 217 -14.25 -19.95 -11.55
C ALA A 217 -15.77 -19.90 -11.31
N GLU A 218 -16.27 -20.37 -10.16
CA GLU A 218 -17.69 -20.23 -9.79
C GLU A 218 -18.11 -18.76 -9.68
N GLN A 219 -17.30 -17.92 -9.06
CA GLN A 219 -17.59 -16.48 -8.96
C GLN A 219 -17.66 -15.83 -10.35
N LEU A 220 -16.72 -16.17 -11.24
CA LEU A 220 -16.74 -15.70 -12.63
C LEU A 220 -17.98 -16.19 -13.39
N ARG A 221 -18.37 -17.46 -13.24
CA ARG A 221 -19.59 -18.02 -13.86
C ARG A 221 -20.87 -17.31 -13.38
N VAL A 222 -20.90 -16.87 -12.12
CA VAL A 222 -22.04 -16.10 -11.60
C VAL A 222 -22.09 -14.68 -12.19
N LEU A 223 -20.94 -14.02 -12.31
CA LEU A 223 -20.86 -12.64 -12.81
C LEU A 223 -21.01 -12.55 -14.33
N LEU A 224 -20.43 -13.52 -15.05
CA LEU A 224 -20.31 -13.55 -16.51
C LEU A 224 -20.67 -14.96 -17.02
N PRO A 225 -21.97 -15.32 -17.02
CA PRO A 225 -22.42 -16.69 -17.27
C PRO A 225 -22.21 -17.18 -18.72
N ALA A 226 -21.92 -16.29 -19.67
CA ALA A 226 -21.63 -16.63 -21.06
C ALA A 226 -20.12 -16.62 -21.39
N ALA A 227 -19.25 -16.29 -20.42
CA ALA A 227 -17.81 -16.33 -20.61
C ALA A 227 -17.28 -17.77 -20.69
N ASP A 228 -16.31 -18.01 -21.58
CA ASP A 228 -15.53 -19.24 -21.61
C ASP A 228 -14.44 -19.16 -20.53
N ILE A 229 -14.52 -20.02 -19.50
CA ILE A 229 -13.60 -20.00 -18.36
C ILE A 229 -12.66 -21.20 -18.46
N VAL A 230 -11.37 -20.90 -18.64
CA VAL A 230 -10.30 -21.89 -18.79
C VAL A 230 -9.49 -21.91 -17.50
N GLU A 231 -9.53 -23.03 -16.77
CA GLU A 231 -8.78 -23.19 -15.53
C GLU A 231 -7.43 -23.85 -15.84
N CYS A 232 -6.32 -23.20 -15.44
CA CYS A 232 -4.97 -23.72 -15.58
C CYS A 232 -4.56 -24.41 -14.28
N GLY A 233 -4.45 -25.73 -14.35
CA GLY A 233 -4.02 -26.60 -13.27
C GLY A 233 -2.50 -26.69 -13.10
N PRO A 234 -2.04 -27.50 -12.14
CA PRO A 234 -0.64 -27.65 -11.78
C PRO A 234 0.19 -28.49 -12.75
N ASP A 235 -0.42 -29.17 -13.72
CA ASP A 235 0.28 -29.96 -14.75
C ASP A 235 0.18 -29.32 -16.14
N ASP A 236 -0.63 -28.27 -16.28
CA ASP A 236 -0.84 -27.60 -17.56
C ASP A 236 0.32 -26.67 -17.90
N ASP A 237 0.59 -26.57 -19.21
CA ASP A 237 1.43 -25.50 -19.75
C ASP A 237 0.63 -24.19 -19.80
N PHE A 238 1.00 -23.28 -18.90
CA PHE A 238 0.37 -21.98 -18.76
C PHE A 238 0.43 -21.16 -20.05
N MET A 239 1.59 -21.12 -20.72
CA MET A 239 1.78 -20.28 -21.90
C MET A 239 0.98 -20.82 -23.08
N ASP A 240 0.92 -22.12 -23.25
CA ASP A 240 0.14 -22.73 -24.32
C ASP A 240 -1.37 -22.55 -24.13
N LEU A 241 -1.87 -22.76 -22.90
CA LEU A 241 -3.28 -22.48 -22.58
C LEU A 241 -3.62 -21.00 -22.77
N LEU A 242 -2.73 -20.09 -22.39
CA LEU A 242 -2.94 -18.66 -22.55
C LEU A 242 -3.00 -18.27 -24.04
N ARG A 243 -2.10 -18.80 -24.87
CA ARG A 243 -2.11 -18.59 -26.32
C ARG A 243 -3.39 -19.15 -26.97
N GLN A 244 -3.83 -20.33 -26.55
CA GLN A 244 -5.09 -20.93 -27.03
C GLN A 244 -6.30 -20.08 -26.61
N SER A 245 -6.31 -19.58 -25.37
CA SER A 245 -7.38 -18.72 -24.86
C SER A 245 -7.47 -17.42 -25.65
N ALA A 246 -6.32 -16.79 -25.93
CA ALA A 246 -6.25 -15.59 -26.76
C ALA A 246 -6.71 -15.87 -28.21
N GLN A 247 -6.37 -17.03 -28.77
CA GLN A 247 -6.83 -17.43 -30.10
C GLN A 247 -8.36 -17.57 -30.14
N ARG A 248 -8.97 -18.26 -29.17
CA ARG A 248 -10.44 -18.39 -29.08
C ARG A 248 -11.14 -17.04 -28.90
N ALA A 249 -10.56 -16.13 -28.11
CA ALA A 249 -11.09 -14.78 -27.94
C ALA A 249 -11.07 -14.00 -29.26
N ALA A 250 -9.98 -14.10 -30.03
CA ALA A 250 -9.84 -13.46 -31.33
C ALA A 250 -10.87 -13.99 -32.36
N GLU A 251 -11.08 -15.31 -32.40
CA GLU A 251 -12.06 -15.94 -33.30
C GLU A 251 -13.49 -15.48 -33.04
N ARG A 252 -13.80 -15.07 -31.81
CA ARG A 252 -15.11 -14.54 -31.42
C ARG A 252 -15.21 -13.01 -31.53
N ALA A 253 -14.18 -12.34 -32.05
CA ALA A 253 -14.05 -10.88 -32.03
C ALA A 253 -14.29 -10.28 -30.62
N GLY A 254 -13.88 -11.03 -29.59
CA GLY A 254 -14.17 -10.74 -28.19
C GLY A 254 -12.96 -10.22 -27.44
N ALA A 255 -12.74 -10.74 -26.23
CA ALA A 255 -11.67 -10.29 -25.35
C ALA A 255 -11.01 -11.42 -24.57
N LEU A 256 -9.75 -11.18 -24.19
CA LEU A 256 -8.98 -12.07 -23.32
C LEU A 256 -9.16 -11.62 -21.85
N GLY A 257 -9.46 -12.56 -20.96
CA GLY A 257 -9.49 -12.35 -19.53
C GLY A 257 -8.38 -13.12 -18.83
N ILE A 258 -7.85 -12.56 -17.74
CA ILE A 258 -6.85 -13.22 -16.89
C ILE A 258 -7.18 -13.02 -15.41
N CYS A 259 -7.11 -14.11 -14.64
CA CYS A 259 -7.14 -14.11 -13.19
C CYS A 259 -5.89 -14.82 -12.66
N GLY A 260 -4.98 -14.07 -12.05
CA GLY A 260 -3.72 -14.60 -11.51
C GLY A 260 -2.83 -13.51 -10.93
N GLY A 261 -1.58 -13.86 -10.63
CA GLY A 261 -0.57 -12.92 -10.12
C GLY A 261 0.02 -12.01 -11.19
N ASP A 262 0.93 -11.11 -10.78
CA ASP A 262 1.54 -10.10 -11.65
C ASP A 262 2.22 -10.72 -12.89
N GLY A 263 2.89 -11.87 -12.76
CA GLY A 263 3.49 -12.59 -13.90
C GLY A 263 2.46 -13.15 -14.89
N SER A 264 1.32 -13.66 -14.42
CA SER A 264 0.24 -14.12 -15.32
C SER A 264 -0.43 -12.95 -16.04
N VAL A 265 -0.63 -11.84 -15.33
CA VAL A 265 -1.14 -10.59 -15.92
C VAL A 265 -0.18 -10.05 -16.97
N ASN A 266 1.13 -10.08 -16.72
CA ASN A 266 2.16 -9.69 -17.67
C ASN A 266 2.10 -10.50 -18.97
N ALA A 267 2.07 -11.82 -18.86
CA ALA A 267 2.00 -12.71 -20.02
C ALA A 267 0.73 -12.46 -20.85
N ALA A 268 -0.43 -12.32 -20.17
CA ALA A 268 -1.70 -12.06 -20.83
C ALA A 268 -1.72 -10.68 -21.51
N ALA A 269 -1.17 -9.65 -20.86
CA ALA A 269 -1.03 -8.32 -21.42
C ALA A 269 -0.14 -8.30 -22.67
N THR A 270 0.95 -9.06 -22.66
CA THR A 270 1.87 -9.18 -23.79
C THR A 270 1.14 -9.78 -25.01
N ILE A 271 0.51 -10.94 -24.82
CA ILE A 271 -0.24 -11.62 -25.89
C ILE A 271 -1.41 -10.78 -26.39
N ALA A 272 -2.12 -10.11 -25.47
CA ALA A 272 -3.24 -9.24 -25.82
C ALA A 272 -2.79 -8.05 -26.68
N ALA A 273 -1.70 -7.38 -26.30
CA ALA A 273 -1.16 -6.25 -27.07
C ALA A 273 -0.65 -6.69 -28.45
N GLU A 274 0.07 -7.80 -28.55
CA GLU A 274 0.58 -8.34 -29.82
C GLU A 274 -0.55 -8.74 -30.78
N ARG A 275 -1.67 -9.22 -30.24
CA ARG A 275 -2.85 -9.64 -31.03
C ARG A 275 -3.90 -8.55 -31.20
N GLY A 276 -3.71 -7.38 -30.60
CA GLY A 276 -4.71 -6.30 -30.60
C GLY A 276 -6.02 -6.65 -29.87
N LEU A 277 -5.96 -7.53 -28.87
CA LEU A 277 -7.13 -7.95 -28.09
C LEU A 277 -7.34 -7.03 -26.87
N PRO A 278 -8.59 -6.65 -26.55
CA PRO A 278 -8.92 -6.09 -25.24
C PRO A 278 -8.64 -7.10 -24.12
N LEU A 279 -8.10 -6.60 -23.00
CA LEU A 279 -7.77 -7.39 -21.82
C LEU A 279 -8.68 -7.08 -20.63
N ALA A 280 -9.28 -8.11 -20.04
CA ALA A 280 -10.00 -8.05 -18.78
C ALA A 280 -9.13 -8.63 -17.64
N VAL A 281 -8.78 -7.81 -16.66
CA VAL A 281 -7.93 -8.24 -15.52
C VAL A 281 -8.79 -8.47 -14.29
N PHE A 282 -8.76 -9.68 -13.74
CA PHE A 282 -9.42 -10.04 -12.49
C PHE A 282 -8.38 -10.21 -11.38
N PRO A 283 -8.56 -9.58 -10.20
CA PRO A 283 -7.58 -9.64 -9.12
C PRO A 283 -7.53 -11.04 -8.51
N GLY A 284 -6.48 -11.80 -8.84
CA GLY A 284 -6.31 -13.19 -8.42
C GLY A 284 -5.02 -13.48 -7.66
N GLY A 285 -4.14 -12.49 -7.51
CA GLY A 285 -2.83 -12.62 -6.90
C GLY A 285 -2.73 -12.04 -5.48
N THR A 286 -1.55 -12.16 -4.89
CA THR A 286 -1.28 -11.65 -3.52
C THR A 286 -1.23 -10.13 -3.45
N LEU A 287 -0.80 -9.47 -4.54
CA LEU A 287 -0.50 -8.03 -4.56
C LEU A 287 -1.36 -7.23 -5.55
N ASP A 288 -1.83 -7.87 -6.63
CA ASP A 288 -2.74 -7.31 -7.64
C ASP A 288 -2.38 -5.87 -8.08
N HIS A 289 -1.09 -5.56 -8.23
CA HIS A 289 -0.65 -4.18 -8.36
C HIS A 289 -1.28 -3.49 -9.57
N PHE A 290 -1.35 -4.19 -10.71
CA PHE A 290 -1.93 -3.65 -11.92
C PHE A 290 -3.45 -3.44 -11.82
N ALA A 291 -4.18 -4.43 -11.29
CA ALA A 291 -5.63 -4.32 -11.08
C ALA A 291 -5.99 -3.18 -10.12
N LEU A 292 -5.19 -3.00 -9.07
CA LEU A 292 -5.34 -1.90 -8.12
C LEU A 292 -5.04 -0.53 -8.75
N ASP A 293 -4.03 -0.44 -9.62
CA ASP A 293 -3.70 0.81 -10.32
C ASP A 293 -4.77 1.17 -11.35
N LEU A 294 -5.34 0.18 -12.06
CA LEU A 294 -6.48 0.34 -12.97
C LEU A 294 -7.75 0.80 -12.26
N GLY A 295 -7.87 0.54 -10.95
CA GLY A 295 -9.08 0.81 -10.18
C GLY A 295 -10.14 -0.30 -10.30
N VAL A 296 -9.72 -1.54 -10.54
CA VAL A 296 -10.58 -2.74 -10.54
C VAL A 296 -10.19 -3.68 -9.37
N PRO A 297 -10.35 -3.25 -8.10
CA PRO A 297 -9.95 -4.04 -6.94
C PRO A 297 -10.82 -5.28 -6.68
N ALA A 298 -11.94 -5.44 -7.38
CA ALA A 298 -12.87 -6.57 -7.26
C ALA A 298 -13.28 -7.11 -8.64
N PHE A 299 -13.76 -8.37 -8.66
CA PHE A 299 -14.19 -9.06 -9.89
C PHE A 299 -15.37 -8.36 -10.55
N GLU A 300 -16.27 -7.81 -9.74
CA GLU A 300 -17.46 -7.10 -10.16
C GLU A 300 -17.12 -5.85 -10.98
N ASP A 301 -15.99 -5.19 -10.68
CA ASP A 301 -15.55 -3.98 -11.40
C ASP A 301 -15.19 -4.31 -12.83
N THR A 302 -14.36 -5.36 -13.01
CA THR A 302 -13.97 -5.86 -14.32
C THR A 302 -15.17 -6.43 -15.08
N ALA A 303 -16.03 -7.21 -14.42
CA ALA A 303 -17.21 -7.80 -15.06
C ALA A 303 -18.19 -6.72 -15.56
N HIS A 304 -18.35 -5.64 -14.81
CA HIS A 304 -19.17 -4.51 -15.24
C HIS A 304 -18.54 -3.78 -16.44
N ALA A 305 -17.24 -3.46 -16.38
CA ALA A 305 -16.54 -2.81 -17.48
C ALA A 305 -16.62 -3.63 -18.79
N VAL A 306 -16.46 -4.95 -18.69
CA VAL A 306 -16.63 -5.90 -19.80
C VAL A 306 -18.05 -5.85 -20.37
N THR A 307 -19.07 -5.81 -19.50
CA THR A 307 -20.47 -5.79 -19.91
C THR A 307 -20.82 -4.50 -20.67
N GLU A 308 -20.29 -3.36 -20.21
CA GLU A 308 -20.55 -2.04 -20.82
C GLU A 308 -19.64 -1.73 -22.03
N GLY A 309 -18.52 -2.44 -22.18
CA GLY A 309 -17.51 -2.10 -23.20
C GLY A 309 -16.57 -0.95 -22.80
N ASP A 310 -16.55 -0.60 -21.51
CA ASP A 310 -15.74 0.50 -20.97
C ASP A 310 -14.28 0.08 -20.86
N ALA A 311 -13.39 0.76 -21.60
CA ALA A 311 -11.97 0.48 -21.60
C ALA A 311 -11.10 1.74 -21.67
N VAL A 312 -9.83 1.56 -21.34
CA VAL A 312 -8.77 2.57 -21.42
C VAL A 312 -7.56 2.01 -22.14
N ALA A 313 -6.81 2.89 -22.82
CA ALA A 313 -5.51 2.56 -23.38
C ALA A 313 -4.44 2.74 -22.29
N VAL A 314 -3.58 1.74 -22.11
CA VAL A 314 -2.43 1.80 -21.21
C VAL A 314 -1.14 1.50 -21.97
N ASP A 315 -0.05 2.08 -21.49
CA ASP A 315 1.26 1.80 -22.06
C ASP A 315 1.81 0.48 -21.53
N LEU A 316 2.61 -0.19 -22.34
CA LEU A 316 3.46 -1.30 -21.89
C LEU A 316 4.93 -0.86 -21.88
N GLY A 317 5.67 -1.34 -20.90
CA GLY A 317 7.12 -1.31 -20.94
C GLY A 317 7.64 -2.36 -21.92
N ARG A 318 8.68 -2.04 -22.67
CA ARG A 318 9.28 -2.92 -23.67
C ARG A 318 10.79 -2.97 -23.49
N ALA A 319 11.35 -4.17 -23.55
CA ALA A 319 12.78 -4.42 -23.54
C ALA A 319 13.17 -5.14 -24.84
N THR A 320 13.81 -4.40 -25.73
CA THR A 320 14.21 -4.86 -27.05
C THR A 320 15.71 -5.17 -27.05
N PRO A 321 16.14 -6.40 -27.35
CA PRO A 321 17.54 -6.72 -27.60
C PRO A 321 18.12 -5.90 -28.76
N LEU A 322 19.22 -5.20 -28.51
CA LEU A 322 19.95 -4.45 -29.53
C LEU A 322 21.12 -5.24 -30.15
N ALA A 323 21.60 -6.26 -29.43
CA ALA A 323 22.66 -7.17 -29.84
C ALA A 323 22.62 -8.45 -28.97
N GLY A 324 23.03 -9.59 -29.53
CA GLY A 324 23.14 -10.87 -28.80
C GLY A 324 21.98 -11.86 -29.01
N GLY A 325 21.03 -11.57 -29.90
CA GLY A 325 19.83 -12.40 -30.09
C GLY A 325 18.83 -12.27 -28.93
N GLY A 326 17.64 -12.84 -29.10
CA GLY A 326 16.55 -12.79 -28.11
C GLY A 326 15.28 -12.11 -28.62
N GLU A 327 14.15 -12.42 -27.99
CA GLU A 327 12.86 -11.81 -28.30
C GLU A 327 12.63 -10.53 -27.48
N THR A 328 11.76 -9.67 -27.99
CA THR A 328 11.35 -8.47 -27.26
C THR A 328 10.47 -8.88 -26.09
N SER A 329 10.89 -8.53 -24.88
CA SER A 329 10.12 -8.78 -23.65
C SER A 329 9.29 -7.55 -23.27
N HIS A 330 8.12 -7.76 -22.66
CA HIS A 330 7.24 -6.68 -22.22
C HIS A 330 7.01 -6.73 -20.71
N PHE A 331 6.73 -5.57 -20.10
CA PHE A 331 6.40 -5.46 -18.69
C PHE A 331 5.26 -4.47 -18.44
N VAL A 332 4.32 -4.88 -17.60
CA VAL A 332 3.14 -4.10 -17.23
C VAL A 332 3.47 -3.17 -16.08
N ASN A 333 4.29 -3.60 -15.12
CA ASN A 333 4.65 -2.85 -13.93
C ASN A 333 6.10 -2.39 -13.98
N THR A 334 7.08 -3.30 -14.01
CA THR A 334 8.47 -2.98 -13.72
C THR A 334 9.47 -3.90 -14.41
N PHE A 335 10.57 -3.32 -14.89
CA PHE A 335 11.81 -4.02 -15.17
C PHE A 335 12.82 -3.76 -14.04
N SER A 336 13.63 -4.77 -13.68
CA SER A 336 14.68 -4.58 -12.68
C SER A 336 15.93 -5.43 -12.91
N LEU A 337 17.06 -4.90 -12.43
CA LEU A 337 18.38 -5.53 -12.37
C LEU A 337 18.93 -5.50 -10.95
N GLY A 338 19.75 -6.50 -10.62
CA GLY A 338 20.50 -6.55 -9.38
C GLY A 338 19.65 -7.11 -8.25
N PHE A 339 19.82 -6.57 -7.05
CA PHE A 339 19.35 -7.25 -5.85
C PHE A 339 17.83 -7.17 -5.61
N TYR A 340 17.10 -6.35 -6.38
CA TYR A 340 15.68 -6.06 -6.15
C TYR A 340 14.77 -7.30 -6.18
N PRO A 341 14.86 -8.20 -7.18
CA PRO A 341 14.02 -9.41 -7.21
C PRO A 341 14.27 -10.31 -6.01
N GLU A 342 15.53 -10.47 -5.60
CA GLU A 342 15.92 -11.25 -4.43
C GLU A 342 15.36 -10.63 -3.13
N LEU A 343 15.44 -9.30 -3.00
CA LEU A 343 14.86 -8.56 -1.88
C LEU A 343 13.35 -8.77 -1.76
N VAL A 344 12.62 -8.66 -2.87
CA VAL A 344 11.17 -8.89 -2.93
C VAL A 344 10.83 -10.31 -2.49
N ARG A 345 11.55 -11.31 -3.03
CA ARG A 345 11.38 -12.73 -2.71
C ARG A 345 11.62 -13.04 -1.22
N ILE A 346 12.74 -12.56 -0.66
CA ILE A 346 13.05 -12.76 0.76
C ILE A 346 12.03 -12.05 1.65
N ARG A 347 11.63 -10.82 1.32
CA ARG A 347 10.60 -10.09 2.06
C ARG A 347 9.30 -10.89 2.11
N GLU A 348 8.85 -11.44 0.99
CA GLU A 348 7.57 -12.16 0.90
C GLU A 348 7.56 -13.43 1.76
N SER A 349 8.64 -14.20 1.73
CA SER A 349 8.78 -15.38 2.60
C SER A 349 8.72 -15.05 4.11
N LEU A 350 9.13 -13.83 4.49
CA LEU A 350 9.18 -13.38 5.88
C LEU A 350 7.92 -12.61 6.31
N GLN A 351 7.18 -12.02 5.36
CA GLN A 351 6.09 -11.10 5.64
C GLN A 351 4.97 -11.75 6.46
N GLY A 352 4.66 -13.03 6.23
CA GLY A 352 3.61 -13.75 6.96
C GLY A 352 3.90 -13.86 8.47
N ARG A 353 5.18 -13.89 8.87
CA ARG A 353 5.60 -14.06 10.27
C ARG A 353 5.97 -12.75 10.95
N LEU A 354 6.59 -11.83 10.22
CA LEU A 354 7.20 -10.62 10.78
C LEU A 354 6.44 -9.34 10.43
N GLY A 355 5.45 -9.41 9.54
CA GLY A 355 4.79 -8.24 8.96
C GLY A 355 5.65 -7.56 7.89
N LYS A 356 5.02 -6.68 7.09
CA LYS A 356 5.60 -6.11 5.87
C LYS A 356 6.91 -5.33 6.09
N TRP A 357 6.95 -4.46 7.10
CA TRP A 357 8.10 -3.58 7.36
C TRP A 357 9.30 -4.29 7.98
N PRO A 358 9.13 -5.12 9.03
CA PRO A 358 10.25 -5.87 9.57
C PRO A 358 10.80 -6.89 8.57
N ALA A 359 9.94 -7.53 7.78
CA ALA A 359 10.36 -8.41 6.70
C ALA A 359 11.22 -7.68 5.65
N ALA A 360 10.83 -6.48 5.24
CA ALA A 360 11.60 -5.67 4.29
C ALA A 360 12.98 -5.27 4.85
N ALA A 361 13.06 -4.89 6.12
CA ALA A 361 14.32 -4.52 6.76
C ALA A 361 15.29 -5.72 6.86
N VAL A 362 14.78 -6.90 7.23
CA VAL A 362 15.57 -8.13 7.29
C VAL A 362 16.01 -8.56 5.89
N ALA A 363 15.11 -8.49 4.90
CA ALA A 363 15.43 -8.79 3.50
C ALA A 363 16.56 -7.88 2.99
N LEU A 364 16.44 -6.56 3.17
CA LEU A 364 17.48 -5.60 2.79
C LEU A 364 18.81 -5.92 3.46
N THR A 365 18.80 -6.22 4.75
CA THR A 365 20.03 -6.54 5.49
C THR A 365 20.70 -7.81 4.98
N ARG A 366 19.92 -8.87 4.66
CA ARG A 366 20.46 -10.13 4.13
C ARG A 366 21.07 -9.92 2.76
N VAL A 367 20.31 -9.30 1.86
CA VAL A 367 20.72 -9.05 0.48
C VAL A 367 21.96 -8.16 0.42
N LEU A 368 22.04 -7.09 1.22
CA LEU A 368 23.23 -6.22 1.22
C LEU A 368 24.50 -6.88 1.79
N ARG A 369 24.37 -8.00 2.52
CA ARG A 369 25.54 -8.75 2.98
C ARG A 369 26.15 -9.61 1.87
N THR A 370 25.31 -10.17 1.00
CA THR A 370 25.70 -11.16 -0.02
C THR A 370 25.85 -10.55 -1.41
N ALA A 371 25.03 -9.56 -1.77
CA ALA A 371 25.03 -8.99 -3.11
C ALA A 371 26.35 -8.27 -3.44
N SER A 372 26.75 -8.35 -4.71
CA SER A 372 27.81 -7.57 -5.31
C SER A 372 27.19 -6.57 -6.29
N PRO A 373 27.80 -5.38 -6.47
CA PRO A 373 27.31 -4.44 -7.46
C PRO A 373 27.63 -4.94 -8.87
N LEU A 374 26.70 -4.74 -9.79
CA LEU A 374 26.78 -5.08 -11.20
C LEU A 374 27.56 -3.99 -11.94
N GLU A 375 28.41 -4.39 -12.88
CA GLU A 375 29.07 -3.48 -13.81
C GLU A 375 28.24 -3.44 -15.10
N VAL A 376 27.58 -2.31 -15.32
CA VAL A 376 26.67 -2.12 -16.46
C VAL A 376 26.89 -0.76 -17.08
N GLU A 377 26.69 -0.67 -18.39
CA GLU A 377 26.70 0.61 -19.08
C GLU A 377 25.27 1.13 -19.18
N VAL A 378 25.03 2.33 -18.64
CA VAL A 378 23.71 2.98 -18.67
C VAL A 378 23.80 4.22 -19.56
N ASN A 379 23.06 4.22 -20.66
CA ASN A 379 23.04 5.29 -21.65
C ASN A 379 24.45 5.71 -22.13
N GLY A 380 25.31 4.74 -22.44
CA GLY A 380 26.67 5.00 -22.93
C GLY A 380 27.70 5.30 -21.84
N ARG A 381 27.34 5.22 -20.56
CA ARG A 381 28.25 5.50 -19.44
C ARG A 381 28.44 4.28 -18.56
N PRO A 382 29.69 3.83 -18.30
CA PRO A 382 29.93 2.73 -17.37
C PRO A 382 29.48 3.14 -15.96
N ARG A 383 28.80 2.23 -15.27
CA ARG A 383 28.24 2.44 -13.93
C ARG A 383 28.37 1.16 -13.12
N ARG A 384 28.69 1.31 -11.84
CA ARG A 384 28.61 0.21 -10.87
C ARG A 384 27.32 0.31 -10.06
N LEU A 385 26.34 -0.55 -10.34
CA LEU A 385 25.00 -0.46 -9.75
C LEU A 385 24.66 -1.67 -8.87
N TRP A 386 24.13 -1.42 -7.68
CA TRP A 386 23.54 -2.48 -6.85
C TRP A 386 22.17 -2.90 -7.34
N MET A 387 21.44 -1.94 -7.90
CA MET A 387 20.07 -2.10 -8.35
C MET A 387 19.79 -1.07 -9.44
N LEU A 388 19.09 -1.51 -10.47
CA LEU A 388 18.40 -0.63 -11.41
C LEU A 388 16.96 -1.09 -11.49
N PHE A 389 16.04 -0.14 -11.46
CA PHE A 389 14.61 -0.35 -11.54
C PHE A 389 14.06 0.61 -12.59
N ALA A 390 13.27 0.12 -13.52
CA ALA A 390 12.56 0.92 -14.49
C ALA A 390 11.07 0.60 -14.38
N GLY A 391 10.30 1.51 -13.80
CA GLY A 391 8.85 1.40 -13.71
C GLY A 391 8.16 1.81 -15.01
N ASN A 392 7.11 1.08 -15.40
CA ASN A 392 6.21 1.44 -16.49
C ASN A 392 5.24 2.53 -16.01
N GLY A 393 5.67 3.79 -16.12
CA GLY A 393 5.01 4.98 -15.59
C GLY A 393 5.65 5.52 -14.31
N VAL A 394 5.27 6.74 -13.93
CA VAL A 394 5.83 7.41 -12.73
C VAL A 394 5.28 6.81 -11.44
N TYR A 395 6.14 6.18 -10.64
CA TYR A 395 5.75 5.61 -9.34
C TYR A 395 5.81 6.65 -8.22
N SER A 396 4.85 6.56 -7.31
CA SER A 396 4.78 7.36 -6.10
C SER A 396 4.72 6.49 -4.84
N PRO A 397 5.38 6.90 -3.74
CA PRO A 397 6.32 8.01 -3.63
C PRO A 397 7.71 7.69 -4.22
N GLU A 398 8.55 8.70 -4.27
CA GLU A 398 9.99 8.54 -4.50
C GLU A 398 10.64 7.83 -3.29
N GLY A 399 11.59 6.91 -3.54
CA GLY A 399 12.30 6.15 -2.51
C GLY A 399 12.22 4.62 -2.67
N PHE A 400 12.48 3.88 -1.59
CA PHE A 400 12.69 2.42 -1.60
C PHE A 400 11.39 1.61 -1.77
N ALA A 401 10.24 2.23 -1.52
CA ALA A 401 8.94 1.58 -1.61
C ALA A 401 8.01 2.34 -2.60
N PRO A 402 8.34 2.35 -3.91
CA PRO A 402 7.36 2.75 -4.92
C PRO A 402 6.13 1.86 -4.79
N ALA A 403 4.95 2.47 -4.68
CA ALA A 403 3.76 1.76 -4.21
C ALA A 403 2.60 1.78 -5.21
N TYR A 404 2.46 2.85 -5.99
CA TYR A 404 1.38 3.00 -6.98
C TYR A 404 1.78 3.96 -8.09
N ARG A 405 1.06 3.91 -9.21
CA ARG A 405 1.19 4.87 -10.32
C ARG A 405 0.01 5.82 -10.32
N GLN A 406 0.27 7.08 -10.70
CA GLN A 406 -0.80 8.06 -10.89
C GLN A 406 -1.30 8.10 -12.34
N GLN A 407 -0.49 7.64 -13.29
CA GLN A 407 -0.82 7.56 -14.72
C GLN A 407 -0.33 6.23 -15.30
N LEU A 408 -1.08 5.66 -16.23
CA LEU A 408 -0.74 4.40 -16.91
C LEU A 408 -0.28 4.59 -18.36
N ASP A 409 -0.31 5.83 -18.86
CA ASP A 409 -0.20 6.20 -20.28
C ASP A 409 0.73 7.42 -20.51
N ASP A 410 1.58 7.72 -19.53
CA ASP A 410 2.44 8.90 -19.49
C ASP A 410 3.59 8.88 -20.50
N GLY A 411 3.83 7.75 -21.18
CA GLY A 411 4.95 7.56 -22.10
C GLY A 411 6.33 7.66 -21.43
N LEU A 412 6.40 7.54 -20.10
CA LEU A 412 7.64 7.68 -19.32
C LEU A 412 7.99 6.40 -18.57
N LEU A 413 9.29 6.20 -18.41
CA LEU A 413 9.90 5.24 -17.50
C LEU A 413 10.36 5.97 -16.24
N ASP A 414 10.03 5.41 -15.07
CA ASP A 414 10.61 5.83 -13.80
C ASP A 414 11.85 5.00 -13.48
N VAL A 415 13.02 5.54 -13.82
CA VAL A 415 14.30 4.85 -13.66
C VAL A 415 14.93 5.24 -12.34
N ARG A 416 15.05 4.26 -11.45
CA ARG A 416 15.64 4.37 -10.12
C ARG A 416 16.87 3.49 -10.05
N ALA A 417 17.99 4.04 -9.61
CA ALA A 417 19.26 3.32 -9.51
C ALA A 417 19.87 3.50 -8.12
N ILE A 418 20.50 2.44 -7.62
CA ILE A 418 21.32 2.47 -6.42
C ILE A 418 22.78 2.32 -6.83
N ASP A 419 23.55 3.37 -6.58
CA ASP A 419 24.96 3.46 -6.95
C ASP A 419 25.84 2.65 -6.01
N GLY A 420 26.81 1.93 -6.57
CA GLY A 420 27.81 1.13 -5.87
C GLY A 420 29.22 1.70 -5.89
N GLU A 421 29.47 2.81 -6.57
CA GLU A 421 30.77 3.49 -6.65
C GLU A 421 31.08 4.30 -5.38
N GLU A 422 30.04 4.71 -4.67
CA GLU A 422 30.15 5.53 -3.47
C GLU A 422 30.82 4.79 -2.29
N ARG A 423 31.68 5.51 -1.55
CA ARG A 423 32.27 4.99 -0.31
C ARG A 423 31.16 4.63 0.69
N LEU A 424 31.28 3.44 1.27
CA LEU A 424 30.30 2.88 2.22
C LEU A 424 28.86 2.82 1.66
N ALA A 425 28.70 2.62 0.34
CA ALA A 425 27.39 2.58 -0.32
C ALA A 425 26.36 1.70 0.41
N ARG A 426 26.75 0.49 0.83
CA ARG A 426 25.89 -0.44 1.61
C ARG A 426 25.37 0.20 2.90
N THR A 427 26.27 0.78 3.70
CA THR A 427 25.92 1.40 4.99
C THR A 427 25.05 2.63 4.78
N ARG A 428 25.39 3.47 3.78
CA ARG A 428 24.62 4.66 3.44
C ARG A 428 23.22 4.30 2.95
N LEU A 429 23.09 3.27 2.11
CA LEU A 429 21.80 2.74 1.67
C LEU A 429 20.96 2.23 2.85
N LEU A 430 21.55 1.42 3.73
CA LEU A 430 20.86 0.87 4.90
C LEU A 430 20.35 1.99 5.81
N ILE A 431 21.23 2.94 6.17
CA ILE A 431 20.85 4.11 6.98
C ILE A 431 19.77 4.92 6.26
N ALA A 432 19.92 5.16 4.95
CA ALA A 432 18.98 5.97 4.21
C ALA A 432 17.60 5.32 4.08
N ALA A 433 17.54 3.99 3.93
CA ALA A 433 16.29 3.24 3.95
C ALA A 433 15.64 3.28 5.34
N LEU A 434 16.42 3.03 6.41
CA LEU A 434 15.93 3.03 7.79
C LEU A 434 15.46 4.41 8.27
N THR A 435 16.06 5.48 7.75
CA THR A 435 15.70 6.88 8.09
C THR A 435 14.73 7.52 7.09
N GLY A 436 14.34 6.80 6.03
CA GLY A 436 13.48 7.31 4.97
C GLY A 436 14.11 8.48 4.20
N THR A 437 15.43 8.60 4.22
CA THR A 437 16.19 9.66 3.54
C THR A 437 16.67 9.25 2.16
N LEU A 438 16.27 8.08 1.65
CA LEU A 438 16.79 7.53 0.40
C LEU A 438 16.70 8.49 -0.78
N GLY A 439 15.58 9.19 -0.97
CA GLY A 439 15.43 10.18 -2.06
C GLY A 439 16.43 11.35 -2.02
N ARG A 440 17.07 11.59 -0.88
CA ARG A 440 18.11 12.63 -0.70
C ARG A 440 19.53 12.04 -0.61
N SER A 441 19.67 10.73 -0.70
CA SER A 441 20.95 10.06 -0.57
C SER A 441 21.70 10.07 -1.89
N HIS A 442 22.99 10.38 -1.86
CA HIS A 442 23.84 10.33 -3.06
C HIS A 442 23.93 8.93 -3.69
N VAL A 443 23.68 7.87 -2.91
CA VAL A 443 23.66 6.49 -3.43
C VAL A 443 22.39 6.18 -4.22
N TYR A 444 21.41 7.08 -4.28
CA TYR A 444 20.14 6.86 -4.95
C TYR A 444 19.91 7.93 -6.01
N THR A 445 19.61 7.49 -7.23
CA THR A 445 19.25 8.38 -8.34
C THR A 445 17.86 7.99 -8.83
N ALA A 446 16.98 8.97 -9.00
CA ALA A 446 15.70 8.80 -9.67
C ALA A 446 15.65 9.74 -10.88
N ARG A 447 15.27 9.21 -12.05
CA ARG A 447 15.15 9.96 -13.30
C ARG A 447 13.96 9.46 -14.09
N ARG A 448 13.24 10.40 -14.69
CA ARG A 448 12.15 10.11 -15.64
C ARG A 448 12.73 10.20 -17.04
N MET A 449 12.54 9.16 -17.85
CA MET A 449 13.06 9.13 -19.22
C MET A 449 12.15 8.33 -20.15
N ARG A 450 12.22 8.59 -21.45
CA ARG A 450 11.43 7.83 -22.45
C ARG A 450 12.11 6.53 -22.89
N GLN A 451 13.43 6.52 -22.81
CA GLN A 451 14.27 5.40 -23.25
C GLN A 451 15.46 5.25 -22.31
N LEU A 452 15.83 4.00 -22.08
CA LEU A 452 16.96 3.58 -21.27
C LEU A 452 17.75 2.53 -22.05
N ARG A 453 19.01 2.82 -22.37
CA ARG A 453 19.92 1.89 -23.04
C ARG A 453 20.81 1.23 -22.00
N LEU A 454 20.84 -0.09 -21.99
CA LEU A 454 21.65 -0.91 -21.11
C LEU A 454 22.60 -1.75 -21.96
N SER A 455 23.89 -1.76 -21.63
CA SER A 455 24.90 -2.63 -22.25
C SER A 455 25.75 -3.30 -21.17
N GLY A 456 26.51 -4.34 -21.54
CA GLY A 456 27.37 -5.06 -20.60
C GLY A 456 26.57 -5.97 -19.68
N LEU A 457 25.45 -6.52 -20.16
CA LEU A 457 24.58 -7.42 -19.38
C LEU A 457 25.07 -8.88 -19.36
N HIS A 458 26.28 -9.15 -19.85
CA HIS A 458 26.92 -10.47 -19.81
C HIS A 458 27.02 -10.98 -18.37
N GLY A 459 26.44 -12.15 -18.10
CA GLY A 459 26.45 -12.78 -16.77
C GLY A 459 25.54 -12.12 -15.73
N VAL A 460 24.62 -11.25 -16.14
CA VAL A 460 23.60 -10.69 -15.24
C VAL A 460 22.39 -11.63 -15.17
N ASP A 461 22.44 -12.57 -14.23
CA ASP A 461 21.38 -13.56 -13.98
C ASP A 461 20.18 -13.00 -13.20
N SER A 462 20.27 -11.75 -12.74
CA SER A 462 19.28 -11.09 -11.88
C SER A 462 18.35 -10.12 -12.64
N ARG A 463 18.00 -10.47 -13.88
CA ARG A 463 17.02 -9.73 -14.68
C ARG A 463 15.62 -10.17 -14.33
N ALA A 464 14.71 -9.22 -14.09
CA ALA A 464 13.32 -9.53 -13.86
C ALA A 464 12.34 -8.55 -14.53
N TYR A 465 11.26 -9.12 -15.07
CA TYR A 465 10.10 -8.43 -15.64
C TYR A 465 8.89 -8.74 -14.76
N ASP A 466 8.27 -7.71 -14.19
CA ASP A 466 7.14 -7.82 -13.24
C ASP A 466 7.38 -8.79 -12.07
N GLY A 467 8.65 -8.94 -11.66
CA GLY A 467 9.08 -9.82 -10.56
C GLY A 467 9.49 -11.23 -10.99
N GLU A 468 9.17 -11.63 -12.21
CA GLU A 468 9.60 -12.91 -12.79
C GLU A 468 11.02 -12.79 -13.35
N VAL A 469 11.91 -13.71 -12.92
CA VAL A 469 13.31 -13.71 -13.36
C VAL A 469 13.38 -14.30 -14.77
N ALA A 470 13.96 -13.55 -15.70
CA ALA A 470 14.11 -13.97 -17.08
C ALA A 470 15.57 -14.34 -17.38
N ALA A 471 15.75 -15.53 -17.97
CA ALA A 471 17.01 -15.97 -18.54
C ALA A 471 17.15 -15.42 -19.97
N ASP A 472 17.49 -14.14 -20.07
CA ASP A 472 17.63 -13.44 -21.36
C ASP A 472 19.10 -13.49 -21.84
N PRO A 473 19.42 -13.95 -23.07
CA PRO A 473 20.80 -13.95 -23.56
C PRO A 473 21.31 -12.55 -23.97
N ALA A 474 20.44 -11.53 -24.03
CA ALA A 474 20.79 -10.23 -24.59
C ALA A 474 21.89 -9.51 -23.80
N GLU A 475 22.94 -9.08 -24.52
CA GLU A 475 24.04 -8.27 -23.97
C GLU A 475 23.65 -6.79 -23.87
N LYS A 476 22.80 -6.33 -24.80
CA LYS A 476 22.36 -4.94 -24.90
C LYS A 476 20.85 -4.88 -25.01
N LEU A 477 20.22 -4.05 -24.18
CA LEU A 477 18.78 -3.84 -24.15
C LEU A 477 18.44 -2.36 -24.35
N LEU A 478 17.48 -2.10 -25.23
CA LEU A 478 16.73 -0.84 -25.26
C LEU A 478 15.45 -1.04 -24.48
N ILE A 479 15.33 -0.31 -23.38
CA ILE A 479 14.10 -0.25 -22.59
C ILE A 479 13.37 1.03 -22.95
N ASP A 480 12.16 0.89 -23.48
CA ASP A 480 11.30 1.99 -23.85
C ASP A 480 9.83 1.68 -23.53
N LYS A 481 8.94 2.54 -24.01
CA LYS A 481 7.49 2.41 -23.82
C LYS A 481 6.85 2.11 -25.17
N TRP A 482 5.88 1.22 -25.18
CA TRP A 482 4.92 1.02 -26.27
C TRP A 482 3.63 1.76 -25.88
N PRO A 483 3.42 3.00 -26.38
CA PRO A 483 2.36 3.86 -25.84
C PRO A 483 0.98 3.41 -26.29
N GLY A 484 0.02 3.31 -25.37
CA GLY A 484 -1.35 2.87 -25.64
C GLY A 484 -1.46 1.49 -26.26
N ALA A 485 -0.47 0.63 -26.04
CA ALA A 485 -0.37 -0.70 -26.66
C ALA A 485 -1.49 -1.65 -26.24
N LEU A 486 -2.01 -1.46 -25.03
CA LEU A 486 -2.95 -2.39 -24.43
C LEU A 486 -4.28 -1.69 -24.15
N THR A 487 -5.36 -2.27 -24.70
CA THR A 487 -6.73 -1.92 -24.37
C THR A 487 -7.15 -2.73 -23.15
N VAL A 488 -7.52 -2.08 -22.04
CA VAL A 488 -7.90 -2.76 -20.80
C VAL A 488 -9.26 -2.30 -20.33
N TYR A 489 -10.13 -3.26 -19.97
CA TYR A 489 -11.43 -2.96 -19.39
C TYR A 489 -11.29 -2.26 -18.04
N ARG A 490 -11.98 -1.13 -17.92
CA ARG A 490 -12.00 -0.31 -16.71
C ARG A 490 -13.31 0.48 -16.68
N PRO A 491 -14.07 0.46 -15.56
CA PRO A 491 -15.32 1.20 -15.46
C PRO A 491 -15.18 2.69 -15.76
N ALA A 492 -16.15 3.26 -16.51
CA ALA A 492 -16.20 4.67 -16.86
C ALA A 492 -16.15 5.62 -15.65
N GLU A 493 -16.84 5.27 -14.56
CA GLU A 493 -16.79 5.97 -13.29
C GLU A 493 -16.30 5.00 -12.21
N PRO A 494 -15.42 5.43 -11.28
CA PRO A 494 -15.22 4.67 -10.05
C PRO A 494 -16.57 4.65 -9.32
N GLN A 495 -17.32 3.55 -9.51
CA GLN A 495 -18.69 3.46 -8.99
C GLN A 495 -18.69 3.71 -7.49
N ASN A 496 -19.63 4.55 -7.07
CA ASN A 496 -19.93 4.90 -5.69
C ASN A 496 -19.82 3.65 -4.80
N GLU A 497 -18.89 3.63 -3.84
CA GLU A 497 -18.63 2.46 -2.96
C GLU A 497 -19.91 1.86 -2.37
N LEU A 498 -20.97 2.68 -2.24
CA LEU A 498 -22.32 2.29 -1.80
C LEU A 498 -23.03 1.31 -2.75
N LEU A 499 -22.97 1.53 -4.07
CA LEU A 499 -23.55 0.61 -5.07
C LEU A 499 -22.76 -0.70 -5.12
N GLN A 500 -21.44 -0.60 -5.01
CA GLN A 500 -20.54 -1.74 -4.93
C GLN A 500 -20.86 -2.58 -3.68
N ARG A 501 -20.97 -1.95 -2.50
CA ARG A 501 -21.37 -2.62 -1.24
C ARG A 501 -22.79 -3.18 -1.29
N ALA A 502 -23.74 -2.50 -1.93
CA ALA A 502 -25.10 -3.00 -2.11
C ALA A 502 -25.13 -4.26 -2.99
N ARG A 503 -24.33 -4.29 -4.06
CA ARG A 503 -24.17 -5.47 -4.93
C ARG A 503 -23.43 -6.61 -4.23
N THR A 504 -22.35 -6.33 -3.49
CA THR A 504 -21.66 -7.35 -2.68
C THR A 504 -22.57 -7.91 -1.57
N ALA A 505 -23.41 -7.07 -0.96
CA ALA A 505 -24.39 -7.50 0.03
C ALA A 505 -25.49 -8.36 -0.62
N ALA A 506 -25.95 -8.01 -1.83
CA ALA A 506 -26.92 -8.79 -2.59
C ALA A 506 -26.35 -10.14 -3.07
N ALA A 507 -25.08 -10.18 -3.47
CA ALA A 507 -24.40 -11.41 -3.86
C ALA A 507 -24.16 -12.36 -2.68
N LYS A 508 -23.89 -11.81 -1.49
CA LYS A 508 -23.73 -12.57 -0.22
C LYS A 508 -25.04 -12.88 0.50
N ALA A 509 -26.17 -12.42 -0.02
CA ALA A 509 -27.45 -12.62 0.63
C ALA A 509 -27.84 -14.12 0.53
N PRO A 510 -28.16 -14.78 1.67
CA PRO A 510 -28.61 -16.17 1.67
C PRO A 510 -29.87 -16.35 0.82
N HIS A 511 -30.08 -17.57 0.30
CA HIS A 511 -31.07 -17.90 -0.73
C HIS A 511 -32.52 -17.44 -0.42
N TRP A 512 -32.88 -17.28 0.85
CA TRP A 512 -34.19 -16.78 1.29
C TRP A 512 -34.41 -15.27 1.06
N TRP A 513 -33.36 -14.47 0.90
CA TRP A 513 -33.46 -13.02 0.62
C TRP A 513 -33.89 -12.74 -0.82
N ARG A 514 -33.55 -13.62 -1.78
CA ARG A 514 -33.92 -13.49 -3.20
C ARG A 514 -35.42 -13.73 -3.45
N ALA A 515 -36.12 -14.40 -2.52
CA ALA A 515 -37.56 -14.64 -2.61
C ALA A 515 -38.41 -13.40 -2.27
N LEU A 516 -37.87 -12.45 -1.50
CA LEU A 516 -38.55 -11.22 -1.09
C LEU A 516 -38.55 -10.12 -2.17
N LEU A 517 -37.65 -10.20 -3.15
CA LEU A 517 -37.54 -9.23 -4.26
C LEU A 517 -38.30 -9.67 -5.53
N ARG A 518 -39.05 -10.78 -5.47
CA ARG A 518 -39.91 -11.29 -6.55
C ARG A 518 -41.41 -11.07 -6.30
N LYS A 519 -41.78 -10.15 -5.39
CA LYS A 519 -43.17 -9.71 -5.22
C LYS A 519 -43.34 -8.26 -5.61
#